data_AF-A0A925KQ90-F1
#
_entry.id   AF-A0A925KQ90-F1
#
_cell.length_a   1.000
_cell.length_b   1.000
_cell.length_c   1.000
_cell.angle_alpha   90.00
_cell.angle_beta   90.00
_cell.angle_gamma   90.00
#
_symmetry.space_group_name_H-M   'P 1'
#
loop_
_entity.id
_entity.type
_entity.pdbx_description
1 polymer ?
#
loop_
_entity_poly.entity_id
_entity_poly.type
_entity_poly.pdbx_seq_one_letter_code
_entity_poly.pdbx_strand_id
1 'polypeptide(L)'
;MTEAAKDVLKAERAWMTPVKVDQHLVVNGDQLGGISFYAKWINSGRSPALQAGMWCAMRIEPRHADYPFFERINVPDNAIVGQGATVNSASRTISGQEFIDFMDGRLFVYFYSFVNYKDVFTDSVRKTEFCIRISFVSIIEKPDGRRELRFEMFNIGEQNNAT
;
A
#
# COMPACT_ATOMS: atom_id res chain seq x y z
N MET A 1 3.49 -37.00 0.21
CA MET A 1 3.74 -36.03 -0.87
C MET A 1 5.26 -35.86 -1.01
N THR A 2 5.82 -36.04 -2.20
CA THR A 2 7.27 -35.91 -2.47
C THR A 2 7.70 -34.44 -2.44
N GLU A 3 8.99 -34.15 -2.22
CA GLU A 3 9.50 -32.76 -2.23
C GLU A 3 9.24 -32.06 -3.57
N ALA A 4 9.44 -32.76 -4.69
CA ALA A 4 9.12 -32.22 -6.02
C ALA A 4 7.64 -31.80 -6.16
N ALA A 5 6.70 -32.55 -5.57
CA ALA A 5 5.29 -32.18 -5.59
C ALA A 5 5.01 -30.94 -4.73
N LYS A 6 5.69 -30.76 -3.59
CA LYS A 6 5.56 -29.55 -2.77
C LYS A 6 6.12 -28.32 -3.49
N ASP A 7 7.20 -28.47 -4.23
CA ASP A 7 7.82 -27.36 -4.96
C ASP A 7 6.96 -26.89 -6.14
N VAL A 8 6.31 -27.82 -6.85
CA VAL A 8 5.31 -27.47 -7.88
C VAL A 8 4.14 -26.70 -7.26
N LEU A 9 3.61 -27.15 -6.13
CA LEU A 9 2.52 -26.44 -5.44
C LEU A 9 2.95 -25.02 -4.98
N LYS A 10 4.19 -24.85 -4.53
CA LYS A 10 4.73 -23.54 -4.18
C LYS A 10 4.90 -22.62 -5.40
N ALA A 11 5.14 -23.17 -6.59
CA ALA A 11 5.28 -22.40 -7.83
C ALA A 11 3.91 -21.98 -8.40
N GLU A 12 2.87 -22.78 -8.19
CA GLU A 12 1.52 -22.54 -8.73
C GLU A 12 0.61 -21.71 -7.80
N ARG A 13 1.09 -21.33 -6.62
CA ARG A 13 0.29 -20.63 -5.59
C ARG A 13 -0.06 -19.18 -5.96
N ALA A 14 -1.00 -18.63 -5.21
CA ALA A 14 -1.31 -17.20 -5.20
C ALA A 14 -0.13 -16.39 -4.64
N TRP A 15 0.07 -15.19 -5.16
CA TRP A 15 1.14 -14.29 -4.68
C TRP A 15 0.67 -12.84 -4.76
N MET A 16 0.30 -12.28 -3.60
CA MET A 16 -0.12 -10.88 -3.53
C MET A 16 1.10 -9.98 -3.50
N THR A 17 1.25 -9.13 -4.52
CA THR A 17 2.38 -8.23 -4.68
C THR A 17 1.92 -6.78 -4.61
N PRO A 18 2.63 -5.90 -3.88
CA PRO A 18 2.33 -4.48 -3.93
C PRO A 18 2.77 -3.93 -5.29
N VAL A 19 1.87 -3.21 -5.96
CA VAL A 19 2.15 -2.60 -7.27
C VAL A 19 2.70 -1.20 -7.07
N LYS A 20 1.96 -0.38 -6.33
CA LYS A 20 2.29 1.01 -6.01
C LYS A 20 1.39 1.53 -4.90
N VAL A 21 1.76 2.67 -4.34
CA VAL A 21 0.83 3.53 -3.61
C VAL A 21 0.30 4.56 -4.60
N ASP A 22 -1.02 4.58 -4.75
CA ASP A 22 -1.73 5.58 -5.55
C ASP A 22 -2.27 6.68 -4.64
N GLN A 23 -2.51 7.84 -5.25
CA GLN A 23 -3.04 9.02 -4.58
C GLN A 23 -4.30 9.56 -5.24
N HIS A 24 -5.16 10.17 -4.43
CA HIS A 24 -6.33 10.91 -4.87
C HIS A 24 -6.36 12.27 -4.18
N LEU A 25 -6.50 13.35 -4.95
CA LEU A 25 -6.62 14.69 -4.39
C LEU A 25 -8.02 14.89 -3.81
N VAL A 26 -8.08 15.40 -2.58
CA VAL A 26 -9.34 15.76 -1.93
C VAL A 26 -9.58 17.25 -2.18
N VAL A 27 -10.66 17.57 -2.89
CA VAL A 27 -10.99 18.94 -3.29
C VAL A 27 -12.22 19.40 -2.50
N ASN A 28 -12.13 20.57 -1.86
CA ASN A 28 -13.20 21.21 -1.13
C ASN A 28 -13.58 22.51 -1.85
N GLY A 29 -14.58 22.46 -2.73
CA GLY A 29 -14.90 23.57 -3.63
C GLY A 29 -13.81 23.75 -4.69
N ASP A 30 -13.22 24.94 -4.77
CA ASP A 30 -12.10 25.24 -5.69
C ASP A 30 -10.72 25.07 -5.04
N GLN A 31 -10.67 24.66 -3.78
CA GLN A 31 -9.43 24.52 -3.02
C GLN A 31 -9.03 23.06 -2.83
N LEU A 32 -7.72 22.81 -2.93
CA LEU A 32 -7.14 21.53 -2.57
C LEU A 32 -7.15 21.37 -1.05
N GLY A 33 -8.02 20.52 -0.54
CA GLY A 33 -8.26 20.32 0.90
C GLY A 33 -7.46 19.18 1.53
N GLY A 34 -6.87 18.31 0.72
CA GLY A 34 -6.05 17.20 1.19
C GLY A 34 -5.63 16.22 0.10
N ILE A 35 -5.04 15.11 0.54
CA ILE A 35 -4.64 14.01 -0.34
C ILE A 35 -4.85 12.67 0.38
N SER A 36 -5.41 11.72 -0.35
CA SER A 36 -5.64 10.35 0.11
C SER A 36 -4.65 9.41 -0.54
N PHE A 37 -4.05 8.52 0.24
CA PHE A 37 -3.17 7.45 -0.23
C PHE A 37 -3.82 6.08 -0.01
N TYR A 38 -3.63 5.17 -0.95
CA TYR A 38 -4.01 3.76 -0.81
C TYR A 38 -3.02 2.85 -1.53
N ALA A 39 -2.86 1.62 -1.06
CA ALA A 39 -2.04 0.62 -1.71
C ALA A 39 -2.83 -0.06 -2.83
N LYS A 40 -2.21 -0.20 -4.00
CA LYS A 40 -2.68 -1.08 -5.06
C LYS A 40 -1.93 -2.40 -4.99
N TRP A 41 -2.67 -3.49 -4.88
CA TRP A 41 -2.16 -4.85 -4.84
C TRP A 41 -2.58 -5.62 -6.09
N ILE A 42 -1.76 -6.58 -6.51
CA ILE A 42 -2.06 -7.52 -7.59
C ILE A 42 -1.80 -8.94 -7.12
N ASN A 43 -2.65 -9.90 -7.52
CA ASN A 43 -2.28 -11.30 -7.44
C ASN A 43 -1.43 -11.66 -8.66
N SER A 44 -0.11 -11.66 -8.51
CA SER A 44 0.84 -12.05 -9.55
C SER A 44 1.15 -13.54 -9.56
N GLY A 45 0.50 -14.32 -8.68
CA GLY A 45 0.62 -15.78 -8.62
C GLY A 45 -0.11 -16.49 -9.76
N ARG A 46 -0.23 -17.81 -9.63
CA ARG A 46 -0.88 -18.69 -10.65
C ARG A 46 -2.20 -19.30 -10.19
N SER A 47 -2.64 -19.00 -8.98
CA SER A 47 -3.95 -19.39 -8.47
C SER A 47 -4.62 -18.23 -7.73
N PRO A 48 -5.95 -18.28 -7.50
CA PRO A 48 -6.65 -17.23 -6.76
C PRO A 48 -6.15 -17.10 -5.32
N ALA A 49 -6.03 -15.87 -4.84
CA ALA A 49 -5.85 -15.59 -3.41
C ALA A 49 -7.23 -15.63 -2.75
N LEU A 50 -7.40 -16.54 -1.80
CA LEU A 50 -8.63 -16.73 -1.05
C LEU A 50 -8.56 -15.97 0.27
N GLN A 51 -9.73 -15.56 0.78
CA GLN A 51 -9.82 -14.93 2.09
C GLN A 51 -8.85 -13.75 2.22
N ALA A 52 -8.70 -12.97 1.14
CA ALA A 52 -7.78 -11.87 1.10
C ALA A 52 -8.32 -10.72 1.98
N GLY A 53 -7.54 -10.35 2.98
CA GLY A 53 -7.74 -9.18 3.83
C GLY A 53 -6.64 -8.17 3.55
N MET A 54 -7.00 -6.90 3.46
CA MET A 54 -6.04 -5.83 3.14
C MET A 54 -6.21 -4.69 4.10
N TRP A 55 -5.10 -4.20 4.62
CA TRP A 55 -5.09 -3.09 5.55
C TRP A 55 -3.98 -2.11 5.24
N CYS A 56 -4.22 -0.87 5.62
CA CYS A 56 -3.22 0.16 5.61
C CYS A 56 -3.36 1.08 6.81
N ALA A 57 -2.21 1.58 7.24
CA ALA A 57 -2.07 2.65 8.22
C ALA A 57 -1.16 3.74 7.68
N MET A 58 -1.32 4.91 8.27
CA MET A 58 -0.56 6.09 7.93
C MET A 58 -0.17 6.78 9.22
N ARG A 59 1.08 7.22 9.31
CA ARG A 59 1.57 8.12 10.35
C ARG A 59 2.24 9.31 9.68
N ILE A 60 2.11 10.47 10.30
CA ILE A 60 2.65 11.73 9.81
C ILE A 60 3.59 12.23 10.88
N GLU A 61 4.85 12.40 10.53
CA GLU A 61 5.90 12.70 11.50
C GLU A 61 6.79 13.85 11.00
N PRO A 62 7.42 14.60 11.90
CA PRO A 62 8.48 15.54 11.53
C PRO A 62 9.61 14.84 10.78
N ARG A 63 10.29 15.55 9.88
CA ARG A 63 11.38 14.97 9.06
C ARG A 63 12.56 14.39 9.84
N HIS A 64 12.75 14.81 11.09
CA HIS A 64 13.83 14.38 11.97
C HIS A 64 13.42 13.24 12.92
N ALA A 65 12.17 12.80 12.88
CA ALA A 65 11.72 11.69 13.69
C ALA A 65 12.22 10.35 13.13
N ASP A 66 12.41 9.38 14.02
CA ASP A 66 12.67 7.99 13.62
C ASP A 66 11.49 7.43 12.81
N TYR A 67 11.77 6.45 11.94
CA TYR A 67 10.70 5.81 11.19
C TYR A 67 9.78 5.02 12.14
N PRO A 68 8.46 5.18 12.03
CA PRO A 68 7.54 4.52 12.94
C PRO A 68 7.42 3.02 12.64
N PHE A 69 7.14 2.25 13.68
CA PHE A 69 6.70 0.86 13.55
C PHE A 69 5.16 0.78 13.50
N PHE A 70 4.64 -0.07 12.63
CA PHE A 70 3.21 -0.32 12.48
C PHE A 70 2.84 -1.69 13.03
N GLU A 71 1.96 -1.72 14.03
CA GLU A 71 1.39 -2.97 14.52
C GLU A 71 0.38 -3.52 13.52
N ARG A 72 0.48 -4.83 13.25
CA ARG A 72 -0.49 -5.54 12.43
C ARG A 72 -1.77 -5.75 13.23
N ILE A 73 -2.90 -5.50 12.59
CA ILE A 73 -4.22 -5.82 13.15
C ILE A 73 -4.83 -7.01 12.41
N ASN A 74 -5.80 -7.68 13.01
CA ASN A 74 -6.61 -8.66 12.28
C ASN A 74 -7.56 -7.93 11.34
N VAL A 75 -7.59 -8.34 10.09
CA VAL A 75 -8.42 -7.76 9.04
C VAL A 75 -9.51 -8.77 8.66
N PRO A 76 -10.72 -8.34 8.29
CA PRO A 76 -11.72 -9.25 7.75
C PRO A 76 -11.24 -9.87 6.42
N ASP A 77 -11.30 -11.20 6.34
CA ASP A 77 -10.67 -12.03 5.30
C ASP A 77 -11.72 -12.60 4.34
N ASN A 78 -12.36 -11.72 3.55
CA ASN A 78 -13.59 -12.09 2.83
C ASN A 78 -13.49 -11.98 1.30
N ALA A 79 -12.39 -11.45 0.76
CA ALA A 79 -12.24 -11.25 -0.69
C ALA A 79 -11.59 -12.46 -1.37
N ILE A 80 -11.95 -12.67 -2.64
CA ILE A 80 -11.23 -13.56 -3.55
C ILE A 80 -10.58 -12.68 -4.61
N VAL A 81 -9.26 -12.80 -4.78
CA VAL A 81 -8.50 -12.06 -5.80
C VAL A 81 -7.99 -13.05 -6.85
N GLY A 82 -8.63 -13.05 -8.01
CA GLY A 82 -8.22 -13.89 -9.15
C GLY A 82 -6.82 -13.56 -9.66
N GLN A 83 -6.24 -14.46 -10.44
CA GLN A 83 -4.93 -14.24 -11.06
C GLN A 83 -4.93 -12.96 -11.91
N GLY A 84 -3.90 -12.13 -11.75
CA GLY A 84 -3.73 -10.86 -12.46
C GLY A 84 -4.70 -9.76 -12.03
N ALA A 85 -5.68 -10.07 -11.17
CA ALA A 85 -6.63 -9.08 -10.68
C ALA A 85 -5.96 -8.14 -9.68
N THR A 86 -6.39 -6.89 -9.70
CA THR A 86 -5.91 -5.85 -8.79
C THR A 86 -6.98 -5.46 -7.80
N VAL A 87 -6.56 -5.12 -6.59
CA VAL A 87 -7.43 -4.67 -5.51
C VAL A 87 -6.72 -3.55 -4.74
N ASN A 88 -7.52 -2.63 -4.19
CA ASN A 88 -7.02 -1.47 -3.46
C ASN A 88 -7.25 -1.65 -1.95
N SER A 89 -6.33 -1.16 -1.12
CA SER A 89 -6.59 -1.00 0.31
C SER A 89 -7.63 0.09 0.53
N ALA A 90 -8.10 0.22 1.78
CA ALA A 90 -8.74 1.45 2.21
C ALA A 90 -7.82 2.66 1.97
N SER A 91 -8.40 3.86 1.85
CA SER A 91 -7.63 5.09 1.73
C SER A 91 -7.36 5.74 3.08
N ARG A 92 -6.20 6.39 3.21
CA ARG A 92 -5.84 7.25 4.35
C ARG A 92 -5.59 8.66 3.85
N THR A 93 -6.25 9.63 4.47
CA THR A 93 -6.27 11.02 4.01
C THR A 93 -5.50 11.89 4.98
N ILE A 94 -4.62 12.75 4.45
CA ILE A 94 -4.10 13.91 5.16
C ILE A 94 -4.88 15.15 4.69
N SER A 95 -5.21 16.05 5.59
CA SER A 95 -5.98 17.27 5.28
C SER A 95 -5.63 18.40 6.26
N GLY A 96 -6.13 19.60 5.99
CA GLY A 96 -5.93 20.74 6.89
C GLY A 96 -4.46 21.09 7.09
N GLN A 97 -4.06 21.37 8.34
CA GLN A 97 -2.70 21.83 8.65
C GLN A 97 -1.63 20.77 8.34
N GLU A 98 -1.91 19.48 8.55
CA GLU A 98 -0.98 18.40 8.24
C GLU A 98 -0.66 18.34 6.75
N PHE A 99 -1.68 18.56 5.91
CA PHE A 99 -1.49 18.63 4.47
C PHE A 99 -0.64 19.84 4.07
N ILE A 100 -0.89 21.01 4.66
CA ILE A 100 -0.09 22.21 4.41
C ILE A 100 1.37 21.98 4.82
N ASP A 101 1.61 21.46 6.03
CA ASP A 101 2.97 21.22 6.54
C ASP A 101 3.70 20.12 5.74
N PHE A 102 2.97 19.13 5.23
CA PHE A 102 3.51 18.13 4.30
C PHE A 102 3.91 18.75 2.95
N MET A 103 3.05 19.61 2.38
CA MET A 103 3.31 20.34 1.14
C MET A 103 4.46 21.34 1.28
N ASP A 104 4.68 21.89 2.47
CA ASP A 104 5.82 22.75 2.78
C ASP A 104 7.11 21.95 3.06
N GLY A 105 7.05 20.62 2.99
CA GLY A 105 8.19 19.75 3.25
C GLY A 105 8.63 19.72 4.71
N ARG A 106 7.76 20.05 5.67
CA ARG A 106 8.05 19.98 7.11
C ARG A 106 7.77 18.60 7.70
N LEU A 107 6.89 17.82 7.06
CA LEU A 107 6.50 16.48 7.48
C LEU A 107 6.90 15.40 6.46
N PHE A 108 7.02 14.17 6.95
CA PHE A 108 6.99 12.95 6.14
C PHE A 108 5.70 12.19 6.41
N VAL A 109 5.18 11.54 5.37
CA VAL A 109 4.08 10.57 5.50
C VAL A 109 4.68 9.18 5.44
N TYR A 110 4.47 8.39 6.47
CA TYR A 110 4.80 6.98 6.50
C TYR A 110 3.54 6.18 6.22
N PHE A 111 3.54 5.42 5.13
CA PHE A 111 2.41 4.62 4.68
C PHE A 111 2.78 3.14 4.71
N TYR A 112 2.07 2.40 5.52
CA TYR A 112 2.22 0.95 5.66
C TYR A 112 0.99 0.25 5.13
N SER A 113 1.18 -0.82 4.38
CA SER A 113 0.10 -1.71 3.98
C SER A 113 0.54 -3.16 4.02
N PHE A 114 -0.40 -4.03 4.38
CA PHE A 114 -0.21 -5.46 4.24
C PHE A 114 -1.48 -6.12 3.70
N VAL A 115 -1.26 -7.32 3.19
CA VAL A 115 -2.29 -8.25 2.75
C VAL A 115 -2.03 -9.60 3.39
N ASN A 116 -3.08 -10.19 3.95
CA ASN A 116 -3.13 -11.59 4.35
C ASN A 116 -4.07 -12.35 3.41
N TYR A 117 -3.75 -13.60 3.11
CA TYR A 117 -4.55 -14.43 2.21
C TYR A 117 -4.21 -15.91 2.42
N LYS A 118 -5.07 -16.79 1.91
CA LYS A 118 -4.78 -18.22 1.74
C LYS A 118 -4.61 -18.54 0.27
N ASP A 119 -3.81 -19.57 -0.01
CA ASP A 119 -3.77 -20.18 -1.34
C ASP A 119 -4.75 -21.37 -1.40
N VAL A 120 -5.00 -21.89 -2.60
CA VAL A 120 -5.92 -23.02 -2.81
C VAL A 120 -5.31 -24.37 -2.42
N PHE A 121 -4.01 -24.42 -2.11
CA PHE A 121 -3.26 -25.66 -1.91
C PHE A 121 -3.00 -25.96 -0.43
N THR A 122 -3.06 -24.95 0.44
CA THR A 122 -2.76 -25.03 1.87
C THR A 122 -3.67 -24.12 2.68
N ASP A 123 -3.99 -24.51 3.91
CA ASP A 123 -4.72 -23.65 4.87
C ASP A 123 -3.83 -22.57 5.51
N SER A 124 -2.56 -22.49 5.12
CA SER A 124 -1.61 -21.55 5.70
C SER A 124 -1.93 -20.12 5.27
N VAL A 125 -2.02 -19.21 6.25
CA VAL A 125 -2.18 -17.79 5.98
C VAL A 125 -0.84 -17.21 5.52
N ARG A 126 -0.81 -16.74 4.28
CA ARG A 126 0.27 -16.00 3.66
C ARG A 126 0.15 -14.53 3.99
N LYS A 127 1.28 -13.84 4.00
CA LYS A 127 1.34 -12.40 4.32
C LYS A 127 2.34 -11.71 3.43
N THR A 128 1.98 -10.54 2.95
CA THR A 128 2.90 -9.64 2.25
C THR A 128 2.66 -8.24 2.76
N GLU A 129 3.74 -7.53 3.08
CA GLU A 129 3.67 -6.18 3.63
C GLU A 129 4.75 -5.28 3.02
N PHE A 130 4.48 -3.99 3.02
CA PHE A 130 5.47 -2.98 2.68
C PHE A 130 5.24 -1.72 3.50
N CYS A 131 6.32 -0.97 3.71
CA CYS A 131 6.27 0.35 4.34
C CYS A 131 7.07 1.34 3.49
N ILE A 132 6.44 2.46 3.16
CA ILE A 132 7.08 3.54 2.43
C ILE A 132 7.04 4.86 3.19
N ARG A 133 8.09 5.65 3.01
CA ARG A 133 8.12 7.06 3.33
C ARG A 133 7.79 7.84 2.07
N ILE A 134 6.85 8.77 2.18
CA ILE A 134 6.39 9.66 1.12
C ILE A 134 6.78 11.09 1.51
N SER A 135 7.37 11.81 0.57
CA SER A 135 7.70 13.23 0.71
C SER A 135 7.21 14.02 -0.49
N PHE A 136 6.67 15.21 -0.25
CA PHE A 136 6.35 16.15 -1.33
C PHE A 136 7.63 16.72 -1.95
N VAL A 137 7.64 16.85 -3.27
CA VAL A 137 8.76 17.38 -4.05
C VAL A 137 8.38 18.71 -4.68
N SER A 138 7.36 18.71 -5.53
CA SER A 138 6.96 19.90 -6.29
C SER A 138 5.56 19.77 -6.90
N ILE A 139 5.02 20.88 -7.38
CA ILE A 139 3.84 20.89 -8.25
C ILE A 139 4.33 21.00 -9.69
N ILE A 140 3.85 20.12 -10.57
CA ILE A 140 4.11 20.16 -12.00
C ILE A 140 2.87 20.70 -12.71
N GLU A 141 3.04 21.73 -13.53
CA GLU A 141 2.01 22.20 -14.45
C GLU A 141 2.13 21.43 -15.77
N LYS A 142 1.04 20.78 -16.17
CA LYS A 142 0.95 20.04 -17.44
C LYS A 142 0.66 21.00 -18.59
N PRO A 143 0.97 20.63 -19.85
CA PRO A 143 0.67 21.44 -21.02
C PRO A 143 -0.81 21.81 -21.19
N ASP A 144 -1.72 21.04 -20.57
CA ASP A 144 -3.17 21.29 -20.57
C ASP A 144 -3.64 22.19 -19.41
N GLY A 145 -2.71 22.82 -18.67
CA GLY A 145 -2.99 23.69 -17.54
C GLY A 145 -3.34 22.96 -16.24
N ARG A 146 -3.41 21.62 -16.23
CA ARG A 146 -3.63 20.86 -15.00
C ARG A 146 -2.39 20.86 -14.12
N ARG A 147 -2.59 20.92 -12.81
CA ARG A 147 -1.53 20.78 -11.81
C ARG A 147 -1.49 19.34 -11.28
N GLU A 148 -0.31 18.77 -11.22
CA GLU A 148 -0.05 17.46 -10.61
C GLU A 148 0.94 17.61 -9.46
N LEU A 149 0.64 16.97 -8.33
CA LEU A 149 1.57 16.91 -7.21
C LEU A 149 2.58 15.80 -7.44
N ARG A 150 3.86 16.12 -7.30
CA ARG A 150 4.96 15.17 -7.37
C ARG A 150 5.41 14.76 -5.98
N PHE A 151 5.53 13.45 -5.80
CA PHE A 151 6.03 12.83 -4.57
C PHE A 151 7.27 11.99 -4.85
N GLU A 152 8.10 11.88 -3.83
CA GLU A 152 9.13 10.86 -3.72
C GLU A 152 8.66 9.79 -2.74
N MET A 153 8.87 8.53 -3.10
CA MET A 153 8.46 7.37 -2.30
C MET A 153 9.66 6.44 -2.14
N PHE A 154 9.98 6.10 -0.88
CA PHE A 154 11.11 5.24 -0.55
C PHE A 154 10.65 4.10 0.35
N ASN A 155 11.02 2.87 0.04
CA ASN A 155 10.82 1.75 0.97
C ASN A 155 11.66 1.98 2.22
N ILE A 156 11.06 1.82 3.39
CA ILE A 156 11.70 2.04 4.69
C ILE A 156 11.34 0.95 5.68
N GLY A 157 12.19 0.78 6.69
CA GLY A 157 11.97 -0.13 7.80
C GLY A 157 12.05 -1.62 7.42
N GLU A 158 11.94 -2.46 8.43
CA GLU A 158 11.99 -3.92 8.30
C GLU A 158 10.68 -4.52 7.74
N GLN A 159 9.61 -3.72 7.69
CA GLN A 159 8.26 -4.13 7.29
C GLN A 159 8.10 -4.18 5.76
N ASN A 160 8.99 -4.92 5.09
CA ASN A 160 9.00 -5.14 3.64
C ASN A 160 9.22 -6.63 3.32
N ASN A 161 8.34 -7.48 3.86
CA ASN A 161 8.51 -8.94 3.85
C ASN A 161 7.34 -9.65 3.17
N ALA A 162 7.61 -10.87 2.69
CA ALA A 162 6.60 -11.79 2.16
C ALA A 162 6.83 -13.21 2.68
N THR A 163 5.77 -13.90 3.10
CA THR A 163 5.79 -15.26 3.69
C THR A 163 4.71 -16.15 3.11
#